data_AF-A0A023BNU5-F1
#
_entry.id   AF-A0A023BNU5-F1
#
_cell.length_a   1.000
_cell.length_b   1.000
_cell.length_c   1.000
_cell.angle_alpha   90.00
_cell.angle_beta   90.00
_cell.angle_gamma   90.00
#
_symmetry.space_group_name_H-M   'P 1'
#
loop_
_entity.id
_entity.type
_entity.pdbx_description
1 polymer ?
#
loop_
_entity_poly.entity_id
_entity_poly.type
_entity_poly.pdbx_seq_one_letter_code
_entity_poly.pdbx_strand_id
1 'polypeptide(L)'
;MKKTILKTISVVLLVAFMGSCEKPETNENIESIENTKPIDVFDQKAPNCYGQTRYINHNQTIPKGWVLISSTGSTWKIKCTTGAPYGAEIDIVPKSVIPSGWVLITDNDRYWEIKCVIKGRYKTKLNIVPNSVIPADWVLTGTHSNVWEITCVNKALYKSQLEIMPNSTIPKDWVLTRTVGSIWKITCTSGASYTDKLEIIPNSTIPKDWVLTNTAGSSWKIKCAGGNSRYGHELRIIPNSVIPVGWVLKRNVGSTWLIACTKKATIGKELEIIPNSTIPKDWVLSSANNSRWIITCITNAAFNASVKVVRNSTIPKGWVLSKVIHGYWIIKCINKAPFRGKVEIVANSVIPYGWVFIGRTPMLNWYIVCAKGAKPGDLLTIMPNSVIPPGWKRISASPTSWLIRYK
;
A
#
# COMPACT_ATOMS: atom_id res chain seq x y z
N MET A 1 -0.75 -33.78 -31.47
CA MET A 1 -0.01 -32.59 -31.92
C MET A 1 -0.22 -31.46 -30.92
N LYS A 2 0.77 -31.18 -30.07
CA LYS A 2 0.69 -30.13 -29.02
C LYS A 2 1.36 -28.86 -29.54
N LYS A 3 0.59 -27.80 -29.78
CA LYS A 3 1.11 -26.46 -30.07
C LYS A 3 1.41 -25.75 -28.74
N THR A 4 2.70 -25.60 -28.46
CA THR A 4 3.24 -24.78 -27.36
C THR A 4 3.22 -23.32 -27.80
N ILE A 5 2.39 -22.48 -27.17
CA ILE A 5 2.40 -21.03 -27.38
C ILE A 5 3.34 -20.42 -26.34
N LEU A 6 4.53 -20.04 -26.81
CA LEU A 6 5.52 -19.24 -26.09
C LEU A 6 4.98 -17.80 -25.99
N LYS A 7 4.79 -17.26 -24.77
CA LYS A 7 4.49 -15.84 -24.57
C LYS A 7 5.76 -15.07 -24.26
N THR A 8 6.04 -14.13 -25.15
CA THR A 8 7.13 -13.17 -25.21
C THR A 8 7.21 -12.30 -23.95
N ILE A 9 8.39 -12.24 -23.35
CA ILE A 9 8.75 -11.29 -22.28
C ILE A 9 9.12 -9.97 -22.96
N SER A 10 8.38 -8.89 -22.65
CA SER A 10 8.73 -7.54 -23.08
C SER A 10 9.88 -7.01 -22.24
N VAL A 11 11.00 -6.73 -22.91
CA VAL A 11 12.16 -6.01 -22.38
C VAL A 11 11.83 -4.52 -22.40
N VAL A 12 11.83 -3.87 -21.23
CA VAL A 12 11.77 -2.40 -21.13
C VAL A 12 13.20 -1.87 -21.19
N LEU A 13 13.49 -1.17 -22.28
CA LEU A 13 14.74 -0.49 -22.56
C LEU A 13 14.86 0.77 -21.66
N LEU A 14 15.89 0.84 -20.83
CA LEU A 14 16.21 2.03 -20.04
C LEU A 14 17.17 2.90 -20.86
N VAL A 15 16.70 4.04 -21.37
CA VAL A 15 17.54 5.03 -22.06
C VAL A 15 18.16 5.94 -20.99
N ALA A 16 19.47 5.83 -20.79
CA ALA A 16 20.27 6.75 -20.00
C ALA A 16 20.73 7.90 -20.90
N PHE A 17 20.29 9.13 -20.60
CA PHE A 17 20.86 10.35 -21.19
C PHE A 17 22.16 10.69 -20.46
N MET A 18 23.28 10.58 -21.17
CA MET A 18 24.53 11.25 -20.82
C MET A 18 24.52 12.63 -21.49
N GLY A 19 24.49 13.69 -20.68
CA GLY A 19 24.64 15.07 -21.11
C GLY A 19 25.94 15.64 -20.55
N SER A 20 26.81 16.03 -21.46
CA SER A 20 28.20 16.45 -21.25
C SER A 20 28.34 17.73 -20.42
N CYS A 21 29.48 17.77 -19.75
CA CYS A 21 30.06 18.88 -19.03
C CYS A 21 30.50 19.98 -20.00
N GLU A 22 30.11 21.23 -19.76
CA GLU A 22 30.83 22.41 -20.24
C GLU A 22 30.65 23.57 -19.25
N LYS A 23 31.77 24.00 -18.69
CA LYS A 23 31.93 25.23 -17.91
C LYS A 23 32.06 26.40 -18.89
N PRO A 24 31.56 27.58 -18.51
CA PRO A 24 32.32 28.78 -18.82
C PRO A 24 32.58 29.65 -17.59
N GLU A 25 33.60 30.46 -17.80
CA GLU A 25 34.35 31.25 -16.85
C GLU A 25 33.57 32.43 -16.28
N THR A 26 34.08 32.85 -15.12
CA THR A 26 33.79 34.05 -14.34
C THR A 26 33.93 35.34 -15.13
N ASN A 27 33.05 36.31 -14.85
CA ASN A 27 33.42 37.73 -14.84
C ASN A 27 32.56 38.54 -13.85
N GLU A 28 33.21 39.58 -13.35
CA GLU A 28 32.97 40.33 -12.11
C GLU A 28 31.82 41.35 -12.17
N ASN A 29 31.48 41.83 -10.96
CA ASN A 29 30.93 43.15 -10.64
C ASN A 29 29.52 43.50 -11.11
N ILE A 30 28.53 43.24 -10.23
CA ILE A 30 27.44 44.20 -10.01
C ILE A 30 27.19 44.32 -8.49
N GLU A 31 27.13 45.58 -8.09
CA GLU A 31 26.96 46.11 -6.75
C GLU A 31 25.73 45.57 -6.01
N SER A 32 25.92 45.49 -4.69
CA SER A 32 24.92 45.24 -3.67
C SER A 32 23.72 46.20 -3.78
N ILE A 33 22.55 45.66 -4.10
CA ILE A 33 21.26 46.25 -3.73
C ILE A 33 20.74 45.49 -2.52
N GLU A 34 20.71 46.20 -1.40
CA GLU A 34 20.06 45.80 -0.16
C GLU A 34 18.55 45.60 -0.36
N ASN A 35 18.02 44.60 0.37
CA ASN A 35 16.63 44.52 0.82
C ASN A 35 15.51 44.41 -0.24
N THR A 36 15.39 43.22 -0.82
CA THR A 36 14.07 42.58 -0.90
C THR A 36 14.11 41.27 -0.13
N LYS A 37 13.39 41.22 0.99
CA LYS A 37 13.05 39.98 1.71
C LYS A 37 12.69 38.91 0.67
N PRO A 38 13.24 37.68 0.73
CA PRO A 38 12.71 36.56 -0.02
C PRO A 38 11.22 36.46 0.33
N ILE A 39 10.36 36.71 -0.66
CA ILE A 39 8.92 36.57 -0.54
C ILE A 39 8.66 35.14 -0.04
N ASP A 40 7.95 35.05 1.08
CA ASP A 40 7.66 33.84 1.84
C ASP A 40 7.62 32.59 0.96
N VAL A 41 8.53 31.65 1.25
CA VAL A 41 8.41 30.26 0.80
C VAL A 41 6.98 29.84 1.11
N PHE A 42 6.16 29.69 0.06
CA PHE A 42 4.73 29.40 0.19
C PHE A 42 4.55 28.26 1.17
N ASP A 43 3.96 28.56 2.31
CA ASP A 43 3.68 27.56 3.34
C ASP A 43 2.58 26.65 2.80
N GLN A 44 2.98 25.61 2.06
CA GLN A 44 2.11 24.61 1.40
C GLN A 44 1.26 23.79 2.40
N LYS A 45 1.27 24.18 3.67
CA LYS A 45 0.77 23.41 4.81
C LYS A 45 -0.46 24.00 5.48
N ALA A 46 -0.99 25.16 5.08
CA ALA A 46 -2.22 25.70 5.65
C ALA A 46 -3.43 24.83 5.26
N PRO A 47 -4.04 24.04 6.17
CA PRO A 47 -5.02 23.02 5.79
C PRO A 47 -6.39 23.57 5.37
N ASN A 48 -6.60 24.89 5.44
CA ASN A 48 -7.91 25.50 5.21
C ASN A 48 -7.77 27.00 4.90
N CYS A 49 -7.43 27.35 3.66
CA CYS A 49 -7.37 28.74 3.20
C CYS A 49 -8.53 29.11 2.28
N TYR A 50 -9.56 28.26 2.15
CA TYR A 50 -10.64 28.45 1.19
C TYR A 50 -11.21 29.88 1.23
N GLY A 51 -11.32 30.49 0.05
CA GLY A 51 -11.88 31.82 -0.10
C GLY A 51 -10.86 32.96 0.03
N GLN A 52 -9.68 32.72 0.62
CA GLN A 52 -8.62 33.72 0.65
C GLN A 52 -8.18 34.08 -0.77
N THR A 53 -7.93 35.36 -1.00
CA THR A 53 -7.41 35.87 -2.26
C THR A 53 -6.02 36.46 -2.08
N ARG A 54 -5.20 36.38 -3.12
CA ARG A 54 -3.85 36.95 -3.16
C ARG A 54 -3.56 37.50 -4.55
N TYR A 55 -2.63 38.43 -4.64
CA TYR A 55 -2.07 38.90 -5.90
C TYR A 55 -0.69 38.28 -6.09
N ILE A 56 -0.42 37.80 -7.30
CA ILE A 56 0.89 37.33 -7.74
C ILE A 56 1.25 38.02 -9.05
N ASN A 57 2.53 38.09 -9.38
CA ASN A 57 2.98 38.57 -10.68
C ASN A 57 2.70 37.50 -11.74
N HIS A 58 2.44 37.91 -12.98
CA HIS A 58 2.14 37.00 -14.11
C HIS A 58 3.27 36.01 -14.44
N ASN A 59 4.50 36.27 -13.99
CA ASN A 59 5.65 35.38 -14.15
C ASN A 59 5.78 34.33 -13.02
N GLN A 60 4.89 34.35 -12.02
CA GLN A 60 4.89 33.40 -10.92
C GLN A 60 3.95 32.22 -11.21
N THR A 61 4.39 31.02 -10.81
CA THR A 61 3.55 29.82 -10.88
C THR A 61 2.42 29.89 -9.86
N ILE A 62 1.19 29.60 -10.30
CA ILE A 62 0.03 29.48 -9.40
C ILE A 62 0.29 28.31 -8.43
N PRO A 63 0.26 28.52 -7.11
CA PRO A 63 0.48 27.45 -6.14
C PRO A 63 -0.60 26.37 -6.22
N LYS A 64 -0.25 25.12 -5.89
CA LYS A 64 -1.23 24.03 -5.81
C LYS A 64 -2.36 24.38 -4.85
N GLY A 65 -3.61 24.16 -5.28
CA GLY A 65 -4.79 24.50 -4.48
C GLY A 65 -5.21 25.97 -4.55
N TRP A 66 -4.72 26.70 -5.56
CA TRP A 66 -5.17 28.03 -5.92
C TRP A 66 -5.61 28.06 -7.39
N VAL A 67 -6.53 28.97 -7.70
CA VAL A 67 -7.04 29.20 -9.07
C VAL A 67 -6.96 30.68 -9.43
N LEU A 68 -6.80 30.98 -10.72
CA LEU A 68 -6.78 32.34 -11.24
C LEU A 68 -8.21 32.86 -11.40
N ILE A 69 -8.56 33.94 -10.70
CA ILE A 69 -9.91 34.53 -10.71
C ILE A 69 -9.99 35.86 -11.46
N SER A 70 -8.89 36.59 -11.59
CA SER A 70 -8.80 37.75 -12.49
C SER A 70 -7.36 38.03 -12.91
N SER A 71 -7.17 38.67 -14.06
CA SER A 71 -5.86 39.13 -14.56
C SER A 71 -5.96 40.61 -14.93
N THR A 72 -5.13 41.46 -14.35
CA THR A 72 -5.10 42.91 -14.58
C THR A 72 -3.66 43.39 -14.75
N GLY A 73 -3.30 43.74 -15.98
CA GLY A 73 -1.95 44.16 -16.32
C GLY A 73 -0.92 43.06 -16.00
N SER A 74 0.11 43.41 -15.23
CA SER A 74 1.18 42.49 -14.82
C SER A 74 0.83 41.63 -13.59
N THR A 75 -0.36 41.79 -13.01
CA THR A 75 -0.78 41.13 -11.77
C THR A 75 -1.96 40.19 -11.98
N TRP A 76 -1.90 39.05 -11.30
CA TRP A 76 -2.92 38.02 -11.28
C TRP A 76 -3.54 37.92 -9.89
N LYS A 77 -4.86 37.91 -9.81
CA LYS A 77 -5.60 37.64 -8.58
C LYS A 77 -5.95 36.16 -8.52
N ILE A 78 -5.46 35.48 -7.49
CA ILE A 78 -5.72 34.06 -7.25
C ILE A 78 -6.58 33.85 -6.02
N LYS A 79 -7.34 32.75 -5.99
CA LYS A 79 -8.20 32.34 -4.85
C LYS A 79 -7.87 30.93 -4.39
N CYS A 80 -7.78 30.73 -3.07
CA CYS A 80 -7.51 29.41 -2.51
C CYS A 80 -8.75 28.52 -2.56
N THR A 81 -8.56 27.29 -3.05
CA THR A 81 -9.58 26.23 -3.14
C THR A 81 -9.43 25.16 -2.06
N THR A 82 -8.31 25.16 -1.32
CA THR A 82 -8.02 24.17 -0.27
C THR A 82 -8.95 24.35 0.92
N GLY A 83 -9.70 23.30 1.26
CA GLY A 83 -10.67 23.31 2.36
C GLY A 83 -12.10 23.68 1.95
N ALA A 84 -12.36 23.89 0.65
CA ALA A 84 -13.69 24.25 0.16
C ALA A 84 -14.76 23.21 0.55
N PRO A 85 -15.94 23.64 1.03
CA PRO A 85 -17.05 22.73 1.26
C PRO A 85 -17.63 22.21 -0.07
N TYR A 86 -18.34 21.08 0.00
CA TYR A 86 -19.10 20.56 -1.13
C TYR A 86 -20.10 21.63 -1.64
N GLY A 87 -20.15 21.82 -2.96
CA GLY A 87 -21.05 22.78 -3.60
C GLY A 87 -20.53 24.22 -3.65
N ALA A 88 -19.35 24.51 -3.10
CA ALA A 88 -18.70 25.79 -3.29
C ALA A 88 -18.43 26.07 -4.78
N GLU A 89 -18.72 27.30 -5.22
CA GLU A 89 -18.55 27.75 -6.59
C GLU A 89 -17.54 28.90 -6.66
N ILE A 90 -16.77 28.95 -7.75
CA ILE A 90 -15.79 30.00 -8.03
C ILE A 90 -15.79 30.29 -9.53
N ASP A 91 -15.92 31.56 -9.87
CA ASP A 91 -15.60 32.06 -11.20
C ASP A 91 -14.08 32.19 -11.36
N ILE A 92 -13.55 31.55 -12.40
CA ILE A 92 -12.14 31.56 -12.77
C ILE A 92 -11.96 32.14 -14.17
N VAL A 93 -10.74 32.62 -14.44
CA VAL A 93 -10.38 33.04 -15.80
C VAL A 93 -10.38 31.82 -16.72
N PRO A 94 -10.91 31.92 -17.95
CA PRO A 94 -10.88 30.83 -18.91
C PRO A 94 -9.46 30.26 -19.08
N LYS A 95 -9.35 28.94 -19.20
CA LYS A 95 -8.08 28.19 -19.26
C LYS A 95 -7.27 28.15 -17.96
N SER A 96 -7.76 28.69 -16.84
CA SER A 96 -7.18 28.42 -15.53
C SER A 96 -7.23 26.93 -15.22
N VAL A 97 -6.18 26.41 -14.56
CA VAL A 97 -6.12 25.01 -14.15
C VAL A 97 -7.25 24.71 -13.17
N ILE A 98 -8.02 23.65 -13.44
CA ILE A 98 -9.08 23.16 -12.54
C ILE A 98 -8.44 22.27 -11.48
N PRO A 99 -8.56 22.58 -10.17
CA PRO A 99 -7.98 21.76 -9.12
C PRO A 99 -8.66 20.38 -9.00
N SER A 100 -7.92 19.38 -8.52
CA SER A 100 -8.50 18.06 -8.21
C SER A 100 -9.69 18.18 -7.26
N GLY A 101 -10.80 17.50 -7.60
CA GLY A 101 -12.04 17.56 -6.82
C GLY A 101 -12.96 18.74 -7.16
N TRP A 102 -12.60 19.53 -8.17
CA TRP A 102 -13.47 20.54 -8.79
C TRP A 102 -13.85 20.11 -10.20
N VAL A 103 -14.99 20.59 -10.67
CA VAL A 103 -15.49 20.36 -12.03
C VAL A 103 -15.94 21.67 -12.65
N LEU A 104 -15.87 21.76 -13.99
CA LEU A 104 -16.36 22.89 -14.76
C LEU A 104 -17.87 22.74 -15.00
N ILE A 105 -18.66 23.69 -14.53
CA ILE A 105 -20.13 23.69 -14.67
C ILE A 105 -20.64 24.70 -15.70
N THR A 106 -19.88 25.75 -15.96
CA THR A 106 -20.17 26.76 -16.99
C THR A 106 -18.88 27.15 -17.71
N ASP A 107 -18.89 27.20 -19.04
CA ASP A 107 -17.80 27.71 -19.88
C ASP A 107 -18.31 28.82 -20.81
N ASN A 108 -18.01 30.08 -20.48
CA ASN A 108 -18.28 31.19 -21.39
C ASN A 108 -17.00 31.95 -21.70
N ASP A 109 -17.07 32.85 -22.69
CA ASP A 109 -15.90 33.60 -23.17
C ASP A 109 -15.31 34.56 -22.13
N ARG A 110 -16.09 34.91 -21.09
CA ARG A 110 -15.68 35.88 -20.07
C ARG A 110 -15.15 35.22 -18.80
N TYR A 111 -15.74 34.11 -18.40
CA TYR A 111 -15.38 33.37 -17.20
C TYR A 111 -15.77 31.90 -17.32
N TRP A 112 -15.09 31.08 -16.53
CA TRP A 112 -15.45 29.69 -16.29
C TRP A 112 -15.96 29.57 -14.86
N GLU A 113 -17.01 28.81 -14.63
CA GLU A 113 -17.51 28.54 -13.29
C GLU A 113 -17.16 27.12 -12.89
N ILE A 114 -16.45 26.96 -11.78
CA ILE A 114 -16.10 25.65 -11.24
C ILE A 114 -16.81 25.38 -9.92
N LYS A 115 -17.15 24.10 -9.68
CA LYS A 115 -17.84 23.65 -8.47
C LYS A 115 -17.04 22.59 -7.71
N CYS A 116 -16.92 22.75 -6.41
CA CYS A 116 -16.28 21.77 -5.53
C CYS A 116 -17.19 20.57 -5.33
N VAL A 117 -16.72 19.38 -5.70
CA VAL A 117 -17.47 18.13 -5.55
C VAL A 117 -16.87 17.17 -4.53
N ILE A 118 -15.85 17.65 -3.79
CA ILE A 118 -15.21 16.92 -2.70
C ILE A 118 -16.26 16.58 -1.63
N LYS A 119 -16.26 15.33 -1.16
CA LYS A 119 -17.21 14.82 -0.16
C LYS A 119 -18.70 14.89 -0.59
N GLY A 120 -18.97 14.86 -1.91
CA GLY A 120 -20.32 14.61 -2.42
C GLY A 120 -20.94 13.35 -1.81
N ARG A 121 -22.28 13.31 -1.76
CA ARG A 121 -23.04 12.17 -1.22
C ARG A 121 -23.46 11.23 -2.34
N TYR A 122 -23.60 9.94 -2.03
CA TYR A 122 -24.09 8.95 -2.97
C TYR A 122 -25.39 9.40 -3.67
N LYS A 123 -25.45 9.23 -4.99
CA LYS A 123 -26.54 9.64 -5.89
C LYS A 123 -26.74 11.15 -6.06
N THR A 124 -25.87 12.00 -5.50
CA THR A 124 -25.90 13.41 -5.88
C THR A 124 -25.52 13.55 -7.35
N LYS A 125 -26.35 14.27 -8.11
CA LYS A 125 -26.19 14.52 -9.54
C LYS A 125 -25.66 15.93 -9.77
N LEU A 126 -24.88 16.11 -10.82
CA LEU A 126 -24.38 17.41 -11.25
C LEU A 126 -24.25 17.43 -12.77
N ASN A 127 -24.70 18.52 -13.38
CA ASN A 127 -24.42 18.80 -14.78
C ASN A 127 -23.09 19.53 -14.89
N ILE A 128 -22.23 19.07 -15.78
CA ILE A 128 -20.92 19.65 -16.07
C ILE A 128 -20.80 19.92 -17.56
N VAL A 129 -19.89 20.81 -17.92
CA VAL A 129 -19.54 21.08 -19.31
C VAL A 129 -18.91 19.83 -19.94
N PRO A 130 -19.22 19.48 -21.20
CA PRO A 130 -18.52 18.43 -21.93
C PRO A 130 -16.99 18.63 -21.87
N ASN A 131 -16.23 17.56 -21.70
CA ASN A 131 -14.77 17.58 -21.50
C ASN A 131 -14.28 18.10 -20.14
N SER A 132 -15.16 18.48 -19.21
CA SER A 132 -14.76 18.64 -17.81
C SER A 132 -14.20 17.32 -17.27
N VAL A 133 -13.15 17.40 -16.46
CA VAL A 133 -12.59 16.23 -15.77
C VAL A 133 -13.66 15.64 -14.84
N ILE A 134 -13.86 14.32 -14.91
CA ILE A 134 -14.72 13.59 -13.97
C ILE A 134 -13.88 13.21 -12.74
N PRO A 135 -14.20 13.69 -11.53
CA PRO A 135 -13.38 13.43 -10.36
C PRO A 135 -13.43 11.98 -9.90
N ALA A 136 -12.40 11.55 -9.17
CA ALA A 136 -12.45 10.28 -8.44
C ALA A 136 -13.67 10.28 -7.50
N ASP A 137 -14.49 9.23 -7.58
CA ASP A 137 -15.79 9.07 -6.91
C ASP A 137 -17.01 9.71 -7.60
N TRP A 138 -16.88 10.12 -8.85
CA TRP A 138 -17.99 10.48 -9.73
C TRP A 138 -17.97 9.64 -11.01
N VAL A 139 -19.13 9.41 -11.61
CA VAL A 139 -19.28 8.67 -12.86
C VAL A 139 -20.20 9.40 -13.82
N LEU A 140 -19.98 9.23 -15.12
CA LEU A 140 -20.84 9.78 -16.16
C LEU A 140 -22.11 8.94 -16.26
N THR A 141 -23.26 9.54 -16.00
CA THR A 141 -24.58 8.87 -16.02
C THR A 141 -25.46 9.30 -17.19
N GLY A 142 -25.15 10.42 -17.85
CA GLY A 142 -25.85 10.84 -19.05
C GLY A 142 -25.09 11.88 -19.85
N THR A 143 -25.39 11.96 -21.14
CA THR A 143 -24.89 12.99 -22.04
C THR A 143 -26.07 13.63 -22.75
N HIS A 144 -26.21 14.95 -22.61
CA HIS A 144 -27.17 15.77 -23.34
C HIS A 144 -26.38 16.75 -24.23
N SER A 145 -27.03 17.34 -25.24
CA SER A 145 -26.38 18.14 -26.30
C SER A 145 -25.21 18.99 -25.82
N ASN A 146 -25.41 19.78 -24.75
CA ASN A 146 -24.41 20.70 -24.24
C ASN A 146 -23.99 20.44 -22.78
N VAL A 147 -24.42 19.34 -22.16
CA VAL A 147 -24.10 19.03 -20.75
C VAL A 147 -23.91 17.54 -20.51
N TRP A 148 -22.96 17.20 -19.66
CA TRP A 148 -22.77 15.86 -19.13
C TRP A 148 -23.36 15.76 -17.72
N GLU A 149 -24.17 14.75 -17.46
CA GLU A 149 -24.65 14.45 -16.10
C GLU A 149 -23.69 13.47 -15.44
N ILE A 150 -23.10 13.87 -14.30
CA ILE A 150 -22.31 13.00 -13.44
C ILE A 150 -23.06 12.69 -12.15
N THR A 151 -22.86 11.49 -11.61
CA THR A 151 -23.42 11.06 -10.33
C THR A 151 -22.32 10.64 -9.36
N CYS A 152 -22.43 11.09 -8.11
CA CYS A 152 -21.48 10.75 -7.06
C CYS A 152 -21.70 9.32 -6.55
N VAL A 153 -20.62 8.55 -6.46
CA VAL A 153 -20.59 7.17 -5.95
C VAL A 153 -19.99 7.06 -4.53
N ASN A 154 -19.55 8.18 -3.97
CA ASN A 154 -18.90 8.23 -2.67
C ASN A 154 -19.82 7.73 -1.54
N LYS A 155 -19.26 6.92 -0.63
CA LYS A 155 -19.98 6.30 0.51
C LYS A 155 -21.18 5.43 0.11
N ALA A 156 -21.24 4.96 -1.13
CA ALA A 156 -22.25 3.98 -1.51
C ALA A 156 -22.09 2.69 -0.68
N LEU A 157 -23.21 2.15 -0.22
CA LEU A 157 -23.23 0.90 0.54
C LEU A 157 -23.12 -0.31 -0.38
N TYR A 158 -22.72 -1.45 0.16
CA TYR A 158 -22.67 -2.71 -0.56
C TYR A 158 -23.99 -2.98 -1.30
N LYS A 159 -23.91 -3.46 -2.55
CA LYS A 159 -25.02 -3.68 -3.47
C LYS A 159 -25.76 -2.44 -3.96
N SER A 160 -25.32 -1.23 -3.60
CA SER A 160 -25.79 -0.01 -4.28
C SER A 160 -25.52 -0.11 -5.78
N GLN A 161 -26.50 0.27 -6.61
CA GLN A 161 -26.40 0.15 -8.06
C GLN A 161 -26.56 1.51 -8.73
N LEU A 162 -25.86 1.67 -9.85
CA LEU A 162 -25.95 2.86 -10.68
C LEU A 162 -25.83 2.47 -12.16
N GLU A 163 -26.55 3.22 -12.99
CA GLU A 163 -26.45 3.14 -14.45
C GLU A 163 -25.50 4.23 -14.92
N ILE A 164 -24.51 3.84 -15.74
CA ILE A 164 -23.44 4.71 -16.23
C ILE A 164 -23.32 4.57 -17.75
N MET A 165 -22.66 5.54 -18.36
CA MET A 165 -22.35 5.51 -19.78
C MET A 165 -21.11 4.61 -20.05
N PRO A 166 -21.02 3.96 -21.23
CA PRO A 166 -19.92 3.04 -21.57
C PRO A 166 -18.52 3.68 -21.58
N ASN A 167 -18.45 5.00 -21.77
CA ASN A 167 -17.22 5.78 -21.70
C ASN A 167 -16.89 6.27 -20.27
N SER A 168 -17.74 5.98 -19.28
CA SER A 168 -17.45 6.30 -17.88
C SER A 168 -16.39 5.35 -17.32
N THR A 169 -15.44 5.91 -16.56
CA THR A 169 -14.52 5.09 -15.76
C THR A 169 -15.32 4.38 -14.65
N ILE A 170 -15.06 3.08 -14.44
CA ILE A 170 -15.64 2.33 -13.31
C ILE A 170 -14.86 2.70 -12.05
N PRO A 171 -15.51 3.24 -11.00
CA PRO A 171 -14.83 3.63 -9.78
C PRO A 171 -14.20 2.45 -9.05
N LYS A 172 -13.21 2.74 -8.20
CA LYS A 172 -12.67 1.75 -7.28
C LYS A 172 -13.78 1.18 -6.40
N ASP A 173 -13.72 -0.12 -6.13
CA ASP A 173 -14.71 -0.85 -5.32
C ASP A 173 -16.11 -0.90 -5.96
N TRP A 174 -16.22 -0.69 -7.27
CA TRP A 174 -17.41 -0.98 -8.08
C TRP A 174 -17.10 -2.03 -9.14
N VAL A 175 -18.12 -2.79 -9.54
CA VAL A 175 -18.02 -3.82 -10.58
C VAL A 175 -19.12 -3.69 -11.61
N LEU A 176 -18.84 -4.05 -12.86
CA LEU A 176 -19.82 -4.07 -13.94
C LEU A 176 -20.63 -5.36 -13.88
N THR A 177 -21.94 -5.21 -13.69
CA THR A 177 -22.88 -6.32 -13.42
C THR A 177 -23.82 -6.63 -14.58
N ARG A 178 -24.09 -5.63 -15.43
CA ARG A 178 -24.94 -5.81 -16.62
C ARG A 178 -24.65 -4.73 -17.64
N THR A 179 -24.88 -5.05 -18.91
CA THR A 179 -24.90 -4.09 -20.03
C THR A 179 -26.24 -4.23 -20.74
N VAL A 180 -26.94 -3.13 -20.99
CA VAL A 180 -28.22 -3.09 -21.71
C VAL A 180 -28.16 -1.95 -22.72
N GLY A 181 -28.03 -2.29 -24.01
CA GLY A 181 -27.84 -1.29 -25.05
C GLY A 181 -26.62 -0.40 -24.78
N SER A 182 -26.84 0.91 -24.73
CA SER A 182 -25.84 1.93 -24.42
C SER A 182 -25.70 2.20 -22.92
N ILE A 183 -26.28 1.42 -22.02
CA ILE A 183 -26.23 1.63 -20.58
C ILE A 183 -25.48 0.50 -19.88
N TRP A 184 -24.57 0.85 -18.98
CA TRP A 184 -23.82 -0.06 -18.14
C TRP A 184 -24.30 0.02 -16.70
N LYS A 185 -24.55 -1.12 -16.06
CA LYS A 185 -24.99 -1.18 -14.67
C LYS A 185 -23.85 -1.64 -13.76
N ILE A 186 -23.40 -0.73 -12.89
CA ILE A 186 -22.37 -1.02 -11.90
C ILE A 186 -22.98 -1.29 -10.53
N THR A 187 -22.30 -2.11 -9.72
CA THR A 187 -22.70 -2.43 -8.34
C THR A 187 -21.54 -2.20 -7.38
N CYS A 188 -21.82 -1.52 -6.26
CA CYS A 188 -20.84 -1.22 -5.23
C CYS A 188 -20.48 -2.48 -4.42
N THR A 189 -19.18 -2.66 -4.20
CA THR A 189 -18.58 -3.76 -3.42
C THR A 189 -18.05 -3.29 -2.07
N SER A 190 -18.03 -1.98 -1.82
CA SER A 190 -17.60 -1.40 -0.54
C SER A 190 -18.54 -1.80 0.59
N GLY A 191 -17.97 -2.19 1.73
CA GLY A 191 -18.72 -2.67 2.90
C GLY A 191 -19.20 -4.12 2.80
N ALA A 192 -18.80 -4.87 1.76
CA ALA A 192 -19.13 -6.29 1.66
C ALA A 192 -18.50 -7.11 2.81
N SER A 193 -19.29 -8.01 3.37
CA SER A 193 -18.90 -8.96 4.41
C SER A 193 -18.30 -10.24 3.82
N TYR A 194 -17.65 -11.02 4.67
CA TYR A 194 -17.14 -12.32 4.27
C TYR A 194 -18.26 -13.20 3.71
N THR A 195 -18.01 -13.83 2.56
CA THR A 195 -18.95 -14.66 1.78
C THR A 195 -20.02 -13.98 0.96
N ASP A 196 -20.10 -12.65 0.99
CA ASP A 196 -20.96 -11.90 0.09
C ASP A 196 -20.67 -12.23 -1.37
N LYS A 197 -21.71 -12.26 -2.21
CA LYS A 197 -21.61 -12.70 -3.61
C LYS A 197 -22.17 -11.64 -4.55
N LEU A 198 -21.54 -11.52 -5.71
CA LEU A 198 -22.03 -10.74 -6.84
C LEU A 198 -21.88 -11.54 -8.13
N GLU A 199 -22.79 -11.28 -9.06
CA GLU A 199 -22.64 -11.70 -10.46
C GLU A 199 -22.15 -10.48 -11.26
N ILE A 200 -21.07 -10.68 -12.00
CA ILE A 200 -20.43 -9.66 -12.83
C ILE A 200 -20.41 -10.13 -14.28
N ILE A 201 -20.26 -9.21 -15.22
CA ILE A 201 -20.02 -9.62 -16.61
C ILE A 201 -18.56 -10.09 -16.78
N PRO A 202 -18.28 -10.96 -17.78
CA PRO A 202 -16.92 -11.19 -18.25
C PRO A 202 -16.24 -9.86 -18.58
N ASN A 203 -14.96 -9.72 -18.24
CA ASN A 203 -14.13 -8.51 -18.37
C ASN A 203 -14.37 -7.39 -17.34
N SER A 204 -15.32 -7.54 -16.40
CA SER A 204 -15.34 -6.64 -15.25
C SER A 204 -14.09 -6.86 -14.39
N THR A 205 -13.48 -5.76 -13.92
CA THR A 205 -12.40 -5.81 -12.94
C THR A 205 -12.88 -6.52 -11.66
N ILE A 206 -12.05 -7.40 -11.10
CA ILE A 206 -12.31 -8.05 -9.81
C ILE A 206 -11.77 -7.13 -8.70
N PRO A 207 -12.60 -6.67 -7.76
CA PRO A 207 -12.14 -5.78 -6.70
C PRO A 207 -11.14 -6.47 -5.78
N LYS A 208 -10.36 -5.66 -5.06
CA LYS A 208 -9.44 -6.16 -4.03
C LYS A 208 -10.22 -6.99 -2.99
N ASP A 209 -9.64 -8.10 -2.55
CA ASP A 209 -10.24 -9.03 -1.58
C ASP A 209 -11.52 -9.73 -2.09
N TRP A 210 -11.79 -9.76 -3.40
CA TRP A 210 -12.78 -10.64 -4.03
C TRP A 210 -12.11 -11.75 -4.83
N VAL A 211 -12.80 -12.88 -4.96
CA VAL A 211 -12.32 -14.06 -5.69
C VAL A 211 -13.35 -14.57 -6.67
N LEU A 212 -12.91 -15.13 -7.80
CA LEU A 212 -13.78 -15.80 -8.77
C LEU A 212 -14.15 -17.21 -8.27
N THR A 213 -15.44 -17.51 -8.31
CA THR A 213 -16.00 -18.79 -7.83
C THR A 213 -16.71 -19.57 -8.94
N ASN A 214 -17.10 -18.90 -10.03
CA ASN A 214 -17.67 -19.52 -11.22
C ASN A 214 -17.48 -18.58 -12.43
N THR A 215 -17.16 -19.12 -13.60
CA THR A 215 -17.02 -18.37 -14.87
C THR A 215 -17.85 -18.99 -16.01
N ALA A 216 -18.85 -19.81 -15.69
CA ALA A 216 -19.71 -20.45 -16.69
C ALA A 216 -20.80 -19.48 -17.20
N GLY A 217 -20.94 -19.42 -18.52
CA GLY A 217 -21.99 -18.65 -19.19
C GLY A 217 -21.64 -17.18 -19.42
N SER A 218 -22.67 -16.33 -19.53
CA SER A 218 -22.55 -14.89 -19.79
C SER A 218 -22.32 -14.05 -18.53
N SER A 219 -22.23 -14.67 -17.36
CA SER A 219 -21.90 -14.00 -16.09
C SER A 219 -20.86 -14.79 -15.29
N TRP A 220 -20.03 -14.08 -14.53
CA TRP A 220 -19.08 -14.63 -13.59
C TRP A 220 -19.55 -14.39 -12.17
N LYS A 221 -19.33 -15.35 -11.27
CA LYS A 221 -19.68 -15.22 -9.85
C LYS A 221 -18.44 -14.92 -9.03
N ILE A 222 -18.43 -13.79 -8.35
CA ILE A 222 -17.39 -13.42 -7.40
C ILE A 222 -17.89 -13.54 -5.96
N LYS A 223 -16.97 -13.78 -5.03
CA LYS A 223 -17.25 -13.87 -3.60
C LYS A 223 -16.25 -13.04 -2.80
N CYS A 224 -16.73 -12.32 -1.79
CA CYS A 224 -15.90 -11.50 -0.93
C CYS A 224 -15.10 -12.39 0.04
N ALA A 225 -13.77 -12.27 -0.05
CA ALA A 225 -12.79 -12.85 0.85
C ALA A 225 -12.28 -11.83 1.91
N GLY A 226 -12.72 -10.57 1.80
CA GLY A 226 -12.42 -9.48 2.72
C GLY A 226 -13.31 -9.46 3.96
N GLY A 227 -13.52 -8.25 4.49
CA GLY A 227 -14.37 -7.97 5.64
C GLY A 227 -13.92 -8.67 6.93
N ASN A 228 -14.89 -9.24 7.66
CA ASN A 228 -14.69 -9.92 8.94
C ASN A 228 -14.10 -11.34 8.84
N SER A 229 -13.42 -11.69 7.74
CA SER A 229 -12.75 -12.98 7.60
C SER A 229 -11.76 -13.24 8.76
N ARG A 230 -11.70 -14.50 9.20
CA ARG A 230 -10.86 -14.97 10.32
C ARG A 230 -10.10 -16.21 9.91
N TYR A 231 -9.05 -16.52 10.68
CA TYR A 231 -8.24 -17.71 10.53
C TYR A 231 -9.12 -18.97 10.33
N GLY A 232 -8.78 -19.75 9.31
CA GLY A 232 -9.46 -21.01 9.00
C GLY A 232 -10.74 -20.87 8.19
N HIS A 233 -11.24 -19.66 7.92
CA HIS A 233 -12.32 -19.47 6.95
C HIS A 233 -11.89 -19.93 5.56
N GLU A 234 -12.78 -20.62 4.84
CA GLU A 234 -12.47 -21.23 3.54
C GLU A 234 -13.38 -20.75 2.41
N LEU A 235 -12.80 -20.57 1.22
CA LEU A 235 -13.54 -20.26 0.00
C LEU A 235 -13.15 -21.24 -1.11
N ARG A 236 -14.15 -21.67 -1.89
CA ARG A 236 -13.91 -22.36 -3.16
C ARG A 236 -13.77 -21.33 -4.26
N ILE A 237 -12.70 -21.45 -5.04
CA ILE A 237 -12.36 -20.57 -6.16
C ILE A 237 -12.09 -21.41 -7.40
N ILE A 238 -12.25 -20.82 -8.58
CA ILE A 238 -11.81 -21.47 -9.82
C ILE A 238 -10.29 -21.38 -9.99
N PRO A 239 -9.68 -22.25 -10.81
CA PRO A 239 -8.32 -22.04 -11.29
C PRO A 239 -8.18 -20.65 -11.93
N ASN A 240 -7.04 -19.99 -11.72
CA ASN A 240 -6.72 -18.63 -12.19
C ASN A 240 -7.41 -17.47 -11.43
N SER A 241 -8.23 -17.73 -10.42
CA SER A 241 -8.64 -16.66 -9.51
C SER A 241 -7.44 -16.10 -8.75
N VAL A 242 -7.33 -14.78 -8.67
CA VAL A 242 -6.34 -14.10 -7.82
C VAL A 242 -6.56 -14.51 -6.36
N ILE A 243 -5.48 -14.85 -5.65
CA ILE A 243 -5.53 -15.18 -4.23
C ILE A 243 -5.31 -13.89 -3.43
N PRO A 244 -6.27 -13.46 -2.58
CA PRO A 244 -6.12 -12.24 -1.81
C PRO A 244 -4.99 -12.32 -0.77
N VAL A 245 -4.42 -11.18 -0.41
CA VAL A 245 -3.41 -11.13 0.67
C VAL A 245 -4.00 -11.68 1.97
N GLY A 246 -3.27 -12.58 2.63
CA GLY A 246 -3.74 -13.27 3.83
C GLY A 246 -4.64 -14.48 3.55
N TRP A 247 -4.60 -15.02 2.34
CA TRP A 247 -5.20 -16.30 1.96
C TRP A 247 -4.15 -17.23 1.34
N VAL A 248 -4.33 -18.54 1.47
CA VAL A 248 -3.42 -19.58 0.96
C VAL A 248 -4.22 -20.70 0.27
N LEU A 249 -3.60 -21.40 -0.70
CA LEU A 249 -4.20 -22.57 -1.34
C LEU A 249 -4.13 -23.78 -0.41
N LYS A 250 -5.27 -24.31 0.01
CA LYS A 250 -5.38 -25.44 0.94
C LYS A 250 -5.36 -26.79 0.22
N ARG A 251 -6.23 -26.97 -0.77
CA ARG A 251 -6.34 -28.22 -1.54
C ARG A 251 -7.10 -28.04 -2.85
N ASN A 252 -6.90 -28.97 -3.78
CA ASN A 252 -7.75 -29.12 -4.96
C ASN A 252 -9.05 -29.85 -4.59
N VAL A 253 -10.18 -29.42 -5.15
CA VAL A 253 -11.50 -30.07 -5.02
C VAL A 253 -12.14 -30.15 -6.41
N GLY A 254 -11.78 -31.19 -7.16
CA GLY A 254 -12.25 -31.41 -8.53
C GLY A 254 -11.73 -30.32 -9.48
N SER A 255 -12.64 -29.59 -10.13
CA SER A 255 -12.31 -28.46 -11.01
C SER A 255 -12.08 -27.14 -10.27
N THR A 256 -12.10 -27.12 -8.93
CA THR A 256 -11.96 -25.92 -8.11
C THR A 256 -10.82 -26.05 -7.09
N TRP A 257 -10.41 -24.92 -6.52
CA TRP A 257 -9.45 -24.84 -5.43
C TRP A 257 -10.12 -24.37 -4.15
N LEU A 258 -9.71 -24.91 -3.02
CA LEU A 258 -10.09 -24.43 -1.70
C LEU A 258 -8.96 -23.54 -1.18
N ILE A 259 -9.26 -22.28 -0.87
CA ILE A 259 -8.34 -21.38 -0.17
C ILE A 259 -8.77 -21.21 1.29
N ALA A 260 -7.81 -20.93 2.17
CA ALA A 260 -8.04 -20.69 3.59
C ALA A 260 -7.43 -19.36 4.04
N CYS A 261 -8.13 -18.67 4.94
CA CYS A 261 -7.71 -17.39 5.49
C CYS A 261 -6.67 -17.57 6.60
N THR A 262 -5.59 -16.79 6.53
CA THR A 262 -4.52 -16.74 7.52
C THR A 262 -4.58 -15.49 8.41
N LYS A 263 -5.51 -14.57 8.14
CA LYS A 263 -5.70 -13.33 8.90
C LYS A 263 -6.12 -13.65 10.35
N LYS A 264 -5.64 -12.85 11.30
CA LYS A 264 -5.97 -12.97 12.74
C LYS A 264 -5.60 -14.31 13.38
N ALA A 265 -4.73 -15.11 12.77
CA ALA A 265 -4.19 -16.30 13.41
C ALA A 265 -3.25 -15.91 14.55
N THR A 266 -3.31 -16.65 15.66
CA THR A 266 -2.36 -16.54 16.77
C THR A 266 -1.15 -17.43 16.52
N ILE A 267 -0.04 -17.16 17.21
CA ILE A 267 1.15 -18.02 17.18
C ILE A 267 0.80 -19.50 17.40
N GLY A 268 1.46 -20.38 16.65
CA GLY A 268 1.30 -21.83 16.79
C GLY A 268 0.09 -22.40 16.05
N LYS A 269 -0.82 -21.58 15.52
CA LYS A 269 -1.89 -22.08 14.65
C LYS A 269 -1.32 -22.64 13.35
N GLU A 270 -1.81 -23.80 12.96
CA GLU A 270 -1.29 -24.54 11.80
C GLU A 270 -2.32 -24.65 10.68
N LEU A 271 -1.88 -24.41 9.45
CA LEU A 271 -2.71 -24.52 8.26
C LEU A 271 -2.08 -25.50 7.28
N GLU A 272 -2.88 -26.48 6.86
CA GLU A 272 -2.54 -27.36 5.75
C GLU A 272 -2.65 -26.61 4.43
N ILE A 273 -1.61 -26.68 3.60
CA ILE A 273 -1.58 -26.07 2.26
C ILE A 273 -1.03 -27.06 1.24
N ILE A 274 -1.31 -26.82 -0.05
CA ILE A 274 -0.66 -27.56 -1.12
C ILE A 274 0.80 -27.10 -1.31
N PRO A 275 1.68 -27.97 -1.81
CA PRO A 275 2.96 -27.54 -2.36
C PRO A 275 2.76 -26.41 -3.37
N ASN A 276 3.67 -25.42 -3.38
CA ASN A 276 3.62 -24.21 -4.22
C ASN A 276 2.61 -23.13 -3.82
N SER A 277 1.81 -23.32 -2.76
CA SER A 277 1.06 -22.20 -2.20
C SER A 277 2.03 -21.17 -1.61
N THR A 278 1.80 -19.88 -1.87
CA THR A 278 2.59 -18.81 -1.26
C THR A 278 2.45 -18.85 0.26
N ILE A 279 3.58 -18.85 0.97
CA ILE A 279 3.62 -18.78 2.44
C ILE A 279 3.57 -17.29 2.84
N PRO A 280 2.59 -16.84 3.65
CA PRO A 280 2.52 -15.45 4.07
C PRO A 280 3.73 -15.06 4.95
N LYS A 281 4.08 -13.77 4.96
CA LYS A 281 5.27 -13.22 5.66
C LYS A 281 5.38 -13.61 7.15
N ASP A 282 4.24 -13.75 7.84
CA ASP A 282 4.19 -14.07 9.28
C ASP A 282 3.83 -15.55 9.55
N TRP A 283 4.22 -16.43 8.61
CA TRP A 283 4.05 -17.87 8.68
C TRP A 283 5.35 -18.56 8.27
N VAL A 284 5.57 -19.76 8.81
CA VAL A 284 6.74 -20.59 8.50
C VAL A 284 6.33 -22.00 8.11
N LEU A 285 7.09 -22.65 7.23
CA LEU A 285 6.89 -24.06 6.89
C LEU A 285 7.35 -24.96 8.05
N SER A 286 6.42 -25.66 8.70
CA SER A 286 6.66 -26.52 9.86
C SER A 286 6.74 -28.00 9.55
N SER A 287 6.03 -28.43 8.49
CA SER A 287 6.12 -29.79 7.94
C SER A 287 5.92 -29.76 6.43
N ALA A 288 6.58 -30.66 5.71
CA ALA A 288 6.43 -30.81 4.27
C ALA A 288 6.57 -32.27 3.87
N ASN A 289 5.63 -32.75 3.05
CA ASN A 289 5.74 -33.99 2.28
C ASN A 289 5.34 -33.72 0.81
N ASN A 290 5.31 -34.78 -0.01
CA ASN A 290 5.11 -34.66 -1.46
C ASN A 290 3.74 -34.09 -1.87
N SER A 291 2.71 -34.19 -1.03
CA SER A 291 1.34 -33.77 -1.37
C SER A 291 0.78 -32.69 -0.44
N ARG A 292 1.45 -32.43 0.69
CA ARG A 292 0.92 -31.63 1.79
C ARG A 292 2.03 -30.90 2.52
N TRP A 293 1.84 -29.60 2.71
CA TRP A 293 2.66 -28.74 3.55
C TRP A 293 1.83 -28.26 4.75
N ILE A 294 2.48 -28.09 5.89
CA ILE A 294 1.90 -27.46 7.08
C ILE A 294 2.67 -26.17 7.33
N ILE A 295 1.94 -25.06 7.41
CA ILE A 295 2.49 -23.77 7.82
C ILE A 295 2.02 -23.43 9.23
N THR A 296 2.90 -22.86 10.03
CA THR A 296 2.60 -22.44 11.41
C THR A 296 2.70 -20.92 11.52
N CYS A 297 1.68 -20.31 12.12
CA CYS A 297 1.65 -18.87 12.35
C CYS A 297 2.68 -18.46 13.39
N ILE A 298 3.40 -17.38 13.12
CA ILE A 298 4.39 -16.77 14.03
C ILE A 298 4.03 -15.32 14.39
N THR A 299 2.83 -14.87 14.02
CA THR A 299 2.35 -13.50 14.24
C THR A 299 2.29 -13.18 15.73
N ASN A 300 2.79 -12.00 16.11
CA ASN A 300 2.77 -11.48 17.49
C ASN A 300 3.39 -12.42 18.54
N ALA A 301 4.32 -13.28 18.13
CA ALA A 301 5.02 -14.17 19.04
C ALA A 301 5.71 -13.40 20.17
N ALA A 302 5.52 -13.85 21.41
CA ALA A 302 6.24 -13.33 22.57
C ALA A 302 7.74 -13.66 22.46
N PHE A 303 8.56 -12.87 23.16
CA PHE A 303 9.98 -13.18 23.30
C PHE A 303 10.18 -14.61 23.79
N ASN A 304 11.14 -15.33 23.18
CA ASN A 304 11.49 -16.73 23.49
C ASN A 304 10.44 -17.78 23.08
N ALA A 305 9.33 -17.38 22.46
CA ALA A 305 8.40 -18.34 21.85
C ALA A 305 9.11 -19.16 20.76
N SER A 306 8.86 -20.47 20.72
CA SER A 306 9.57 -21.41 19.86
C SER A 306 8.63 -22.05 18.84
N VAL A 307 9.11 -22.22 17.61
CA VAL A 307 8.36 -22.91 16.54
C VAL A 307 9.27 -23.90 15.82
N LYS A 308 8.72 -25.07 15.50
CA LYS A 308 9.36 -26.10 14.70
C LYS A 308 9.23 -25.74 13.21
N VAL A 309 10.34 -25.77 12.48
CA VAL A 309 10.37 -25.50 11.04
C VAL A 309 11.12 -26.60 10.28
N VAL A 310 10.75 -26.82 9.03
CA VAL A 310 11.46 -27.74 8.13
C VAL A 310 12.86 -27.19 7.85
N ARG A 311 13.85 -28.07 7.66
CA ARG A 311 15.18 -27.65 7.18
C ARG A 311 15.03 -26.87 5.87
N ASN A 312 15.79 -25.78 5.74
CA ASN A 312 15.74 -24.86 4.59
C ASN A 312 14.51 -23.94 4.55
N SER A 313 13.64 -23.94 5.57
CA SER A 313 12.65 -22.89 5.73
C SER A 313 13.36 -21.55 5.98
N THR A 314 12.96 -20.51 5.25
CA THR A 314 13.49 -19.15 5.46
C THR A 314 13.18 -18.70 6.88
N ILE A 315 14.21 -18.35 7.66
CA ILE A 315 14.04 -17.85 9.02
C ILE A 315 13.55 -16.39 8.95
N PRO A 316 12.35 -16.07 9.47
CA PRO A 316 11.81 -14.72 9.36
C PRO A 316 12.59 -13.71 10.19
N LYS A 317 12.56 -12.43 9.78
CA LYS A 317 13.18 -11.34 10.54
C LYS A 317 12.62 -11.31 11.97
N GLY A 318 13.52 -11.25 12.96
CA GLY A 318 13.14 -11.29 14.37
C GLY A 318 12.99 -12.69 14.94
N TRP A 319 13.45 -13.71 14.22
CA TRP A 319 13.61 -15.08 14.68
C TRP A 319 15.06 -15.52 14.52
N VAL A 320 15.49 -16.45 15.38
CA VAL A 320 16.85 -17.04 15.33
C VAL A 320 16.76 -18.56 15.40
N LEU A 321 17.70 -19.24 14.77
CA LEU A 321 17.83 -20.69 14.85
C LEU A 321 18.38 -21.07 16.24
N SER A 322 17.57 -21.75 17.06
CA SER A 322 17.92 -22.10 18.43
C SER A 322 18.42 -23.53 18.59
N LYS A 323 17.85 -24.48 17.82
CA LYS A 323 18.25 -25.89 17.90
C LYS A 323 18.08 -26.58 16.55
N VAL A 324 18.97 -27.53 16.25
CA VAL A 324 18.83 -28.48 15.13
C VAL A 324 18.49 -29.85 15.70
N ILE A 325 17.43 -30.46 15.18
CA ILE A 325 16.99 -31.82 15.52
C ILE A 325 16.96 -32.64 14.22
N HIS A 326 17.03 -33.97 14.30
CA HIS A 326 16.89 -34.85 13.15
C HIS A 326 15.62 -34.51 12.35
N GLY A 327 15.80 -33.98 11.13
CA GLY A 327 14.74 -33.57 10.22
C GLY A 327 14.20 -32.13 10.36
N TYR A 328 14.46 -31.41 11.46
CA TYR A 328 13.83 -30.10 11.70
C TYR A 328 14.73 -29.10 12.44
N TRP A 329 14.35 -27.83 12.36
CA TRP A 329 14.92 -26.74 13.14
C TRP A 329 13.91 -26.23 14.17
N ILE A 330 14.40 -25.76 15.31
CA ILE A 330 13.62 -24.96 16.25
C ILE A 330 14.11 -23.52 16.14
N ILE A 331 13.21 -22.62 15.78
CA ILE A 331 13.47 -21.18 15.79
C ILE A 331 12.84 -20.54 17.02
N LYS A 332 13.46 -19.47 17.52
CA LYS A 332 12.97 -18.68 18.66
C LYS A 332 12.71 -17.24 18.27
N CYS A 333 11.60 -16.69 18.76
CA CYS A 333 11.27 -15.29 18.59
C CYS A 333 12.17 -14.44 19.49
N ILE A 334 12.81 -13.45 18.89
CA ILE A 334 13.63 -12.45 19.59
C ILE A 334 13.00 -11.05 19.54
N ASN A 335 11.82 -10.92 18.93
CA ASN A 335 11.10 -9.67 18.88
C ASN A 335 10.63 -9.27 20.29
N LYS A 336 10.62 -7.95 20.54
CA LYS A 336 10.22 -7.37 21.83
C LYS A 336 11.00 -7.93 23.03
N ALA A 337 12.21 -8.45 22.81
CA ALA A 337 13.07 -8.89 23.90
C ALA A 337 13.41 -7.70 24.81
N PRO A 338 13.30 -7.84 26.15
CA PRO A 338 13.77 -6.82 27.07
C PRO A 338 15.29 -6.66 26.97
N PHE A 339 15.82 -5.52 27.43
CA PHE A 339 17.25 -5.38 27.65
C PHE A 339 17.75 -6.54 28.51
N ARG A 340 18.91 -7.12 28.15
CA ARG A 340 19.47 -8.34 28.76
C ARG A 340 18.68 -9.63 28.54
N GLY A 341 17.64 -9.63 27.71
CA GLY A 341 16.98 -10.87 27.27
C GLY A 341 17.98 -11.79 26.57
N LYS A 342 18.12 -13.04 27.05
CA LYS A 342 19.10 -14.03 26.56
C LYS A 342 18.43 -15.09 25.69
N VAL A 343 19.09 -15.49 24.62
CA VAL A 343 18.66 -16.60 23.75
C VAL A 343 19.86 -17.47 23.37
N GLU A 344 19.66 -18.77 23.41
CA GLU A 344 20.61 -19.76 22.89
C GLU A 344 20.36 -19.99 21.40
N ILE A 345 21.43 -19.88 20.61
CA ILE A 345 21.40 -20.07 19.17
C ILE A 345 22.43 -21.09 18.71
N VAL A 346 22.15 -21.74 17.59
CA VAL A 346 23.09 -22.65 16.93
C VAL A 346 24.27 -21.86 16.38
N ALA A 347 25.46 -22.43 16.41
CA ALA A 347 26.64 -21.83 15.81
C ALA A 347 26.39 -21.40 14.35
N ASN A 348 26.99 -20.27 13.96
CA ASN A 348 26.86 -19.66 12.63
C ASN A 348 25.46 -19.12 12.27
N SER A 349 24.53 -19.06 13.23
CA SER A 349 23.27 -18.34 13.03
C SER A 349 23.52 -16.84 12.84
N VAL A 350 22.76 -16.21 11.93
CA VAL A 350 22.83 -14.75 11.72
C VAL A 350 22.41 -14.03 13.00
N ILE A 351 23.26 -13.12 13.48
CA ILE A 351 22.97 -12.29 14.66
C ILE A 351 22.11 -11.10 14.24
N PRO A 352 20.92 -10.93 14.83
CA PRO A 352 20.06 -9.81 14.47
C PRO A 352 20.61 -8.49 15.03
N TYR A 353 20.36 -7.38 14.31
CA TYR A 353 20.79 -6.05 14.75
C TYR A 353 20.35 -5.73 16.19
N GLY A 354 21.31 -5.28 17.02
CA GLY A 354 21.13 -4.98 18.45
C GLY A 354 21.21 -6.19 19.39
N TRP A 355 21.71 -7.32 18.91
CA TRP A 355 22.08 -8.48 19.72
C TRP A 355 23.60 -8.68 19.70
N VAL A 356 24.15 -9.20 20.80
CA VAL A 356 25.59 -9.42 20.97
C VAL A 356 25.87 -10.80 21.56
N PHE A 357 27.00 -11.42 21.21
CA PHE A 357 27.44 -12.69 21.81
C PHE A 357 27.96 -12.46 23.23
N ILE A 358 27.58 -13.33 24.17
CA ILE A 358 28.04 -13.26 25.56
C ILE A 358 28.74 -14.54 26.05
N GLY A 359 28.67 -15.63 25.29
CA GLY A 359 29.31 -16.89 25.68
C GLY A 359 28.97 -18.04 24.74
N ARG A 360 29.58 -19.19 25.02
CA ARG A 360 29.32 -20.48 24.34
C ARG A 360 28.89 -21.53 25.37
N THR A 361 28.06 -22.47 24.95
CA THR A 361 27.75 -23.68 25.73
C THR A 361 28.79 -24.77 25.47
N PRO A 362 28.91 -25.78 26.36
CA PRO A 362 29.75 -26.96 26.11
C PRO A 362 29.38 -27.71 24.83
N MET A 363 28.12 -27.63 24.40
CA MET A 363 27.59 -28.26 23.18
C MET A 363 27.75 -27.37 21.93
N LEU A 364 28.67 -26.40 21.95
CA LEU A 364 28.98 -25.49 20.84
C LEU A 364 27.84 -24.56 20.39
N ASN A 365 26.77 -24.41 21.20
CA ASN A 365 25.79 -23.36 20.98
C ASN A 365 26.31 -22.02 21.51
N TRP A 366 25.71 -20.93 21.08
CA TRP A 366 26.08 -19.57 21.49
C TRP A 366 24.95 -18.93 22.27
N TYR A 367 25.32 -18.14 23.28
CA TYR A 367 24.38 -17.24 23.93
C TYR A 367 24.50 -15.84 23.32
N ILE A 368 23.35 -15.31 22.89
CA ILE A 368 23.20 -13.91 22.53
C ILE A 368 22.34 -13.18 23.56
N VAL A 369 22.59 -11.89 23.71
CA VAL A 369 21.81 -11.02 24.59
C VAL A 369 21.32 -9.77 23.85
N CYS A 370 20.11 -9.32 24.18
CA CYS A 370 19.53 -8.10 23.64
C CYS A 370 20.20 -6.86 24.27
N ALA A 371 20.77 -6.00 23.44
CA ALA A 371 21.34 -4.71 23.83
C ALA A 371 20.35 -3.54 23.62
N LYS A 372 19.16 -3.80 23.05
CA LYS A 372 18.14 -2.77 22.83
C LYS A 372 17.42 -2.45 24.14
N GLY A 373 17.02 -1.18 24.29
CA GLY A 373 16.34 -0.68 25.49
C GLY A 373 17.27 -0.39 26.66
N ALA A 374 18.59 -0.40 26.44
CA ALA A 374 19.57 0.03 27.43
C ALA A 374 19.45 1.54 27.71
N LYS A 375 19.74 1.92 28.95
CA LYS A 375 19.85 3.31 29.43
C LYS A 375 21.32 3.75 29.46
N PRO A 376 21.60 5.06 29.35
CA PRO A 376 22.98 5.56 29.47
C PRO A 376 23.65 5.04 30.74
N GLY A 377 24.87 4.51 30.59
CA GLY A 377 25.62 3.88 31.68
C GLY A 377 25.45 2.37 31.81
N ASP A 378 24.44 1.75 31.17
CA ASP A 378 24.25 0.31 31.20
C ASP A 378 25.46 -0.44 30.64
N LEU A 379 25.81 -1.55 31.30
CA LEU A 379 26.96 -2.39 30.97
C LEU A 379 26.53 -3.74 30.40
N LEU A 380 27.30 -4.23 29.42
CA LEU A 380 27.25 -5.61 28.93
C LEU A 380 28.67 -6.17 28.78
N THR A 381 28.84 -7.43 29.19
CA THR A 381 30.04 -8.22 28.89
C THR A 381 29.76 -9.05 27.64
N ILE A 382 30.55 -8.85 26.59
CA ILE A 382 30.39 -9.50 25.29
C ILE A 382 31.64 -10.30 24.93
N MET A 383 31.52 -11.24 23.99
CA MET A 383 32.69 -11.93 23.45
C MET A 383 33.50 -11.01 22.51
N PRO A 384 34.84 -11.16 22.43
CA PRO A 384 35.70 -10.32 21.59
C PRO A 384 35.36 -10.32 20.09
N ASN A 385 34.67 -11.35 19.60
CA ASN A 385 34.24 -11.46 18.21
C ASN A 385 32.82 -10.92 17.97
N SER A 386 32.16 -10.35 18.98
CA SER A 386 30.83 -9.79 18.85
C SER A 386 30.88 -8.38 18.24
N VAL A 387 29.98 -8.12 17.30
CA VAL A 387 29.77 -6.75 16.79
C VAL A 387 29.28 -5.86 17.93
N ILE A 388 29.90 -4.70 18.13
CA ILE A 388 29.45 -3.69 19.09
C ILE A 388 28.27 -2.92 18.47
N PRO A 389 27.07 -2.92 19.08
CA PRO A 389 25.93 -2.22 18.51
C PRO A 389 26.14 -0.69 18.51
N PRO A 390 25.51 0.05 17.58
CA PRO A 390 25.53 1.51 17.61
C PRO A 390 25.06 2.07 18.96
N GLY A 391 25.73 3.12 19.44
CA GLY A 391 25.49 3.73 20.75
C GLY A 391 26.28 3.09 21.90
N TRP A 392 26.93 1.94 21.70
CA TRP A 392 27.79 1.32 22.70
C TRP A 392 29.28 1.69 22.50
N LYS A 393 30.03 1.78 23.60
CA LYS A 393 31.48 2.00 23.61
C LYS A 393 32.17 0.91 24.43
N ARG A 394 33.28 0.37 23.91
CA ARG A 394 34.16 -0.54 24.67
C ARG A 394 34.89 0.22 25.78
N ILE A 395 34.83 -0.30 27.00
CA ILE A 395 35.48 0.25 28.20
C ILE A 395 36.73 -0.55 28.57
N SER A 396 36.62 -1.88 28.60
CA SER A 396 37.74 -2.75 28.91
C SER A 396 37.71 -3.99 28.02
N ALA A 397 38.87 -4.63 27.88
CA ALA A 397 39.05 -5.84 27.09
C ALA A 397 39.94 -6.82 27.85
N SER A 398 39.53 -8.08 27.88
CA SER A 398 40.31 -9.24 28.29
C SER A 398 40.42 -10.21 27.10
N PRO A 399 41.32 -11.21 27.15
CA PRO A 399 41.43 -12.20 26.07
C PRO A 399 40.13 -12.96 25.77
N THR A 400 39.23 -13.10 26.76
CA THR A 400 38.01 -13.91 26.65
C THR A 400 36.72 -13.10 26.62
N SER A 401 36.77 -11.80 26.96
CA SER A 401 35.58 -10.95 27.03
C SER A 401 35.88 -9.45 26.93
N TRP A 402 34.94 -8.67 26.42
CA TRP A 402 34.98 -7.21 26.39
C TRP A 402 33.82 -6.64 27.22
N LEU A 403 34.09 -5.59 27.99
CA LEU A 403 33.06 -4.81 28.68
C LEU A 403 32.69 -3.60 27.81
N ILE A 404 31.41 -3.47 27.47
CA ILE A 404 30.86 -2.33 26.74
C ILE A 404 29.86 -1.57 27.61
N ARG A 405 29.77 -0.25 27.39
CA ARG A 405 28.82 0.65 28.04
C ARG A 405 27.98 1.39 27.02
N TYR A 406 26.69 1.52 27.28
CA TYR A 406 25.80 2.35 26.48
C TYR A 406 26.03 3.83 26.81
N LYS A 407 26.23 4.63 25.77
CA LYS A 407 26.55 6.06 25.89
C LYS A 407 25.40 6.87 26.46
#